data_AF-A0A2E3YNC5-F1
#
_entry.id   AF-A0A2E3YNC5-F1
#
_cell.length_a   1.000
_cell.length_b   1.000
_cell.length_c   1.000
_cell.angle_alpha   90.00
_cell.angle_beta   90.00
_cell.angle_gamma   90.00
#
_symmetry.space_group_name_H-M   'P 1'
#
loop_
_entity.id
_entity.type
_entity.pdbx_description
1 polymer ?
#
loop_
_entity_poly.entity_id
_entity_poly.type
_entity_poly.pdbx_seq_one_letter_code
_entity_poly.pdbx_strand_id
1 'polypeptide(L)'
;MCLMYDVSEPNSCKEEDALEVTEKERANFCDYFKPNPKAYTPGFVESQDKALSELTALFSNSSETNKENVSLDESSDTPENDVLSRAEDLFK
;
A
#
# COMPACT_ATOMS: atom_id res chain seq x y z
N MET A 1 8.48 -1.00 19.05
CA MET A 1 7.10 -0.49 18.99
C MET A 1 6.98 0.68 19.95
N CYS A 2 6.21 1.71 19.61
CA CYS A 2 5.97 2.84 20.51
C CYS A 2 5.10 2.39 21.70
N LEU A 3 5.51 2.71 22.93
CA LEU A 3 4.78 2.34 24.15
C LEU A 3 3.48 3.11 24.33
N MET A 4 3.43 4.35 23.82
CA MET A 4 2.29 5.26 23.97
C MET A 4 1.31 5.17 22.80
N TYR A 5 1.54 4.26 21.85
CA TYR A 5 0.66 4.09 20.68
C TYR A 5 -0.68 3.49 21.09
N ASP A 6 -1.77 4.20 20.78
CA ASP A 6 -3.14 3.72 20.95
C ASP A 6 -4.04 4.31 19.86
N VAL A 7 -4.61 3.45 19.02
CA VAL A 7 -5.49 3.84 17.90
C VAL A 7 -6.80 4.52 18.33
N SER A 8 -7.14 4.44 19.62
CA SER A 8 -8.34 5.08 20.17
C SER A 8 -8.14 6.57 20.42
N GLU A 9 -6.88 7.05 20.46
CA GLU A 9 -6.53 8.46 20.66
C GLU A 9 -6.53 9.22 19.32
N PRO A 10 -6.90 10.52 19.29
CA PRO A 10 -6.97 11.31 18.06
C PRO A 10 -5.68 11.29 17.22
N ASN A 11 -4.52 11.35 17.88
CA ASN A 11 -3.19 11.33 17.24
C ASN A 11 -2.52 9.95 17.28
N SER A 12 -3.29 8.91 17.62
CA SER A 12 -2.78 7.56 17.86
C SER A 12 -1.66 7.50 18.93
N CYS A 13 -1.62 8.48 19.83
CA CYS A 13 -0.61 8.61 20.89
C CYS A 13 -1.28 9.09 22.19
N LYS A 14 -0.94 8.45 23.31
CA LYS A 14 -1.42 8.78 24.67
C LYS A 14 -0.64 9.89 25.38
N GLU A 15 0.40 10.41 24.74
CA GLU A 15 1.17 11.54 25.28
C GLU A 15 0.36 12.82 25.12
N GLU A 16 0.20 13.59 26.20
CA GLU A 16 -0.71 14.76 26.24
C GLU A 16 -0.32 15.86 25.25
N ASP A 17 0.98 16.05 25.03
CA ASP A 17 1.58 17.03 24.13
C ASP A 17 2.32 16.38 22.96
N ALA A 18 1.85 15.20 22.52
CA ALA A 18 2.40 14.50 21.37
C ALA A 18 2.43 15.40 20.13
N LEU A 19 3.63 15.65 19.59
CA LEU A 19 3.78 16.36 18.34
C LEU A 19 3.18 15.56 17.19
N GLU A 20 2.47 16.25 16.30
CA GLU A 20 1.94 15.64 15.09
C GLU A 20 3.08 15.25 14.13
N VAL A 21 3.04 14.01 13.62
CA VAL A 21 4.03 13.53 12.65
C VAL A 21 3.63 13.99 11.24
N THR A 22 4.14 15.14 10.83
CA THR A 22 3.93 15.69 9.49
C THR A 22 4.85 15.06 8.43
N GLU A 23 6.03 14.60 8.85
CA GLU A 23 7.15 14.24 7.96
C GLU A 23 7.54 12.78 8.17
N LYS A 24 6.83 11.88 7.50
CA LYS A 24 6.90 10.42 7.72
C LYS A 24 8.19 9.77 7.21
N GLU A 25 8.88 10.42 6.28
CA GLU A 25 10.16 9.94 5.72
C GLU A 25 11.34 10.19 6.67
N ARG A 26 11.19 11.08 7.66
CA ARG A 26 12.23 11.36 8.64
C ARG A 26 12.02 10.53 9.90
N ALA A 27 13.12 10.00 10.42
CA ALA A 27 13.11 9.29 11.69
C ALA A 27 12.74 10.25 12.84
N ASN A 28 11.70 9.91 13.59
CA ASN A 28 11.34 10.60 14.82
C ASN A 28 12.09 9.98 16.00
N PHE A 29 12.85 10.78 16.75
CA PHE A 29 13.55 10.34 17.97
C PHE A 29 12.65 10.43 19.19
N CYS A 30 11.53 9.71 19.17
CA CYS A 30 10.62 9.63 20.31
C CYS A 30 11.23 8.75 21.41
N ASP A 31 11.36 9.28 22.63
CA ASP A 31 11.91 8.56 23.79
C ASP A 31 11.07 7.34 24.20
N TYR A 32 9.80 7.32 23.83
CA TYR A 32 8.88 6.21 24.09
C TYR A 32 8.99 5.07 23.07
N PHE A 33 9.81 5.22 22.02
CA PHE A 33 10.07 4.13 21.10
C PHE A 33 10.96 3.07 21.75
N LYS A 34 10.39 1.87 21.99
CA LYS A 34 11.16 0.73 22.49
C LYS A 34 11.17 -0.42 21.48
N PRO A 35 12.34 -0.81 20.94
CA PRO A 35 12.44 -1.98 20.07
C PRO A 35 11.86 -3.21 20.76
N ASN A 36 11.00 -3.94 20.08
CA ASN A 36 10.50 -5.22 20.60
C ASN A 36 11.40 -6.33 20.03
N PRO A 37 12.23 -6.99 20.85
CA PRO A 37 13.14 -8.03 20.36
C PRO A 37 12.40 -9.28 19.84
N LYS A 38 11.12 -9.42 20.16
CA LYS A 38 10.24 -10.51 19.69
C LYS A 38 9.34 -10.08 18.53
N ALA A 39 9.56 -8.91 17.94
CA ALA A 39 8.76 -8.45 16.80
C ALA A 39 8.99 -9.28 15.53
N TYR A 40 10.18 -9.87 15.39
CA TYR A 40 10.48 -10.75 14.27
C TYR A 40 9.81 -12.11 14.45
N THR A 41 8.92 -12.45 13.52
CA THR A 41 8.34 -13.79 13.40
C THR A 41 9.03 -14.55 12.27
N PRO A 42 9.62 -15.73 12.53
CA PRO A 42 10.16 -16.56 11.47
C PRO A 42 9.03 -17.00 10.51
N GLY A 43 9.35 -17.22 9.24
CA GLY A 43 8.38 -17.65 8.22
C GLY A 43 7.55 -16.52 7.59
N PHE A 44 7.74 -15.26 8.00
CA PHE A 44 7.07 -14.12 7.34
C PHE A 44 7.38 -14.07 5.84
N VAL A 45 8.66 -14.25 5.46
CA VAL A 45 9.08 -14.25 4.05
C VAL A 45 8.42 -15.39 3.28
N GLU A 46 8.38 -16.61 3.84
CA GLU A 46 7.71 -17.75 3.21
C GLU A 46 6.21 -17.51 3.03
N SER A 47 5.56 -16.88 4.02
CA SER A 47 4.14 -16.50 3.93
C SER A 47 3.89 -15.42 2.88
N GLN A 48 4.82 -14.47 2.73
CA GLN A 48 4.79 -13.43 1.72
C GLN A 48 4.94 -14.04 0.32
N ASP A 49 5.94 -14.91 0.12
CA ASP A 49 6.19 -15.57 -1.16
C ASP A 49 4.99 -16.42 -1.59
N LYS A 50 4.37 -17.13 -0.64
CA LYS A 50 3.14 -17.90 -0.89
C LYS A 50 1.97 -16.99 -1.30
N ALA A 51 1.75 -15.90 -0.57
CA ALA A 51 0.68 -14.94 -0.89
C ALA A 51 0.89 -14.32 -2.28
N LEU A 52 2.14 -13.97 -2.63
CA LEU A 52 2.47 -13.46 -3.96
C LEU A 52 2.19 -14.51 -5.04
N SER A 53 2.59 -15.76 -4.84
CA SER A 53 2.31 -16.85 -5.78
C SER A 53 0.80 -17.07 -5.99
N GLU A 54 0.00 -17.01 -4.93
CA GLU A 54 -1.46 -17.17 -5.01
C GLU A 54 -2.10 -16.00 -5.78
N LEU A 55 -1.69 -14.77 -5.50
CA LEU A 55 -2.15 -13.59 -6.23
C LEU A 55 -1.76 -13.68 -7.71
N THR A 56 -0.52 -14.04 -8.01
CA THR A 56 -0.07 -14.24 -9.40
C THR A 56 -0.93 -15.29 -10.10
N ALA A 57 -1.28 -16.41 -9.46
CA ALA A 57 -2.14 -17.42 -10.06
C ALA A 57 -3.55 -16.91 -10.39
N LEU A 58 -4.11 -16.03 -9.56
CA LEU A 58 -5.43 -15.42 -9.79
C LEU A 58 -5.41 -14.40 -10.93
N PHE A 59 -4.33 -13.61 -11.05
CA PHE A 59 -4.27 -12.45 -11.95
C PHE A 59 -3.43 -12.66 -13.22
N SER A 60 -2.68 -13.77 -13.35
CA SER A 60 -1.89 -14.05 -14.57
C SER A 60 -2.74 -14.29 -15.81
N ASN A 61 -4.00 -14.71 -15.65
CA ASN A 61 -4.93 -14.87 -16.77
C ASN A 61 -5.59 -13.56 -17.22
N SER A 62 -5.37 -12.45 -16.50
CA SER A 62 -5.89 -11.12 -16.86
C SER A 62 -4.98 -10.38 -17.85
N SER A 63 -3.74 -10.86 -18.05
CA SER A 63 -2.70 -10.22 -18.89
C SER A 63 -2.64 -10.77 -20.33
N GLU A 64 -3.40 -11.81 -20.68
CA GLU A 64 -3.34 -12.43 -22.02
C GLU A 64 -4.25 -11.73 -23.05
N THR A 65 -4.62 -10.47 -22.81
CA THR A 65 -5.21 -9.56 -23.83
C THR A 65 -4.64 -8.15 -23.73
N ASN A 66 -3.32 -8.00 -23.84
CA ASN A 66 -2.68 -6.92 -24.62
C ASN A 66 -1.14 -7.04 -24.55
N LYS A 67 -0.55 -7.81 -25.46
CA LYS A 67 0.87 -7.70 -25.81
C LYS A 67 0.97 -6.85 -27.09
N GLU A 68 0.70 -5.57 -26.97
CA GLU A 68 1.13 -4.58 -27.96
C GLU A 68 1.98 -3.52 -27.27
N ASN A 69 3.30 -3.72 -27.35
CA ASN A 69 4.31 -2.71 -27.63
C ASN A 69 3.98 -1.28 -27.17
N VAL A 70 4.10 -0.98 -25.88
CA VAL A 70 4.16 0.41 -25.43
C VAL A 70 5.57 0.94 -25.68
N SER A 71 5.80 1.36 -26.93
CA SER A 71 6.82 2.37 -27.20
C SER A 71 6.28 3.70 -26.70
N LEU A 72 7.11 4.39 -25.91
CA LEU A 72 6.94 5.81 -25.65
C LEU A 72 7.07 6.55 -26.98
N ASP A 73 5.94 6.89 -27.61
CA ASP A 73 5.95 7.96 -28.60
C ASP A 73 4.58 8.67 -28.63
N GLU A 74 4.70 9.97 -28.74
CA GLU A 74 3.69 11.00 -28.57
C GLU A 74 2.95 11.20 -29.88
N SER A 75 1.69 10.76 -29.97
CA SER A 75 0.73 11.34 -30.93
C SER A 75 -0.69 10.83 -30.71
N SER A 76 -1.58 11.79 -30.42
CA SER A 76 -2.99 11.91 -30.86
C SER A 76 -3.84 10.64 -31.08
N ASP A 77 -4.99 10.65 -30.38
CA ASP A 77 -6.20 9.82 -30.54
C ASP A 77 -6.22 8.48 -29.79
N THR A 78 -6.68 8.48 -28.54
CA THR A 78 -6.93 7.25 -27.75
C THR A 78 -8.27 7.25 -26.98
N PRO A 79 -8.84 6.06 -26.74
CA PRO A 79 -10.25 5.82 -26.36
C PRO A 79 -10.49 5.92 -24.84
N GLU A 80 -10.01 6.99 -24.21
CA GLU A 80 -10.11 7.16 -22.74
C GLU A 80 -11.55 7.37 -22.26
N ASN A 81 -12.42 7.93 -23.11
CA ASN A 81 -13.83 8.16 -22.79
C ASN A 81 -14.67 6.87 -22.71
N ASP A 82 -14.29 5.80 -23.42
CA ASP A 82 -15.07 4.55 -23.45
C ASP A 82 -14.93 3.79 -22.12
N VAL A 83 -13.71 3.73 -21.57
CA VAL A 83 -13.44 3.06 -20.30
C VAL A 83 -14.11 3.80 -19.13
N LEU A 84 -14.09 5.13 -19.16
CA LEU A 84 -14.70 5.95 -18.10
C LEU A 84 -16.23 5.82 -18.07
N SER A 85 -16.87 5.83 -19.24
CA SER A 85 -18.33 5.67 -19.32
C SER A 85 -18.82 4.29 -18.87
N ARG A 86 -18.09 3.23 -19.21
CA ARG A 86 -18.39 1.86 -18.75
C ARG A 86 -18.24 1.69 -17.24
N ALA A 87 -17.32 2.42 -16.62
CA ALA A 87 -17.15 2.39 -15.17
C ALA A 87 -18.31 3.07 -14.45
N GLU A 88 -18.81 4.20 -14.96
CA GLU A 88 -19.95 4.92 -14.36
C GLU A 88 -21.26 4.13 -14.41
N ASP A 89 -21.48 3.32 -15.44
CA ASP A 89 -22.69 2.49 -15.57
C ASP A 89 -22.73 1.28 -14.61
N LEU A 90 -21.60 0.89 -14.02
CA LEU A 90 -21.54 -0.18 -13.01
C LEU A 90 -22.03 0.27 -11.62
N PHE A 91 -22.08 1.58 -11.36
CA PHE A 91 -22.43 2.16 -10.07
C PHE A 91 -23.83 2.83 -10.05
N LYS A 92 -24.63 2.63 -11.10
CA LYS A 92 -26.03 3.08 -11.17
C LYS A 92 -27.01 2.01 -10.72
#